data_AF-A0A7X7HWM0-F1
#
_entry.id   AF-A0A7X7HWM0-F1
#
_cell.length_a   1.000
_cell.length_b   1.000
_cell.length_c   1.000
_cell.angle_alpha   90.00
_cell.angle_beta   90.00
_cell.angle_gamma   90.00
#
_symmetry.space_group_name_H-M   'P 1'
#
loop_
_entity.id
_entity.type
_entity.pdbx_description
1 polymer ?
#
loop_
_entity_poly.entity_id
_entity_poly.type
_entity_poly.pdbx_seq_one_letter_code
_entity_poly.pdbx_strand_id
1 'polypeptide(L)'
;MKTSGYYELRCAVVEMFYEVLQADKSAVGQAAGRCLVEFRGEARSGGREALVVLSVLLARVARHDPSALKRFEPEVGALRALSRKSSSWGNLTSSEKERMQEDVRYVLEKAAT
;
A
#
# COMPACT_ATOMS: atom_id res chain seq x y z
N MET A 1 -20.01 0.11 16.66
CA MET A 1 -18.88 0.84 16.03
C MET A 1 -18.88 0.48 14.55
N LYS A 2 -18.87 1.46 13.63
CA LYS A 2 -18.53 1.17 12.23
C LYS A 2 -17.08 0.67 12.22
N THR A 3 -16.87 -0.57 11.82
CA THR A 3 -15.53 -1.10 11.55
C THR A 3 -14.88 -0.20 10.50
N SER A 4 -13.63 0.18 10.73
CA SER A 4 -12.90 1.06 9.81
C SER A 4 -12.73 0.43 8.42
N GLY A 5 -12.88 -0.90 8.27
CA GLY A 5 -12.57 -1.64 7.05
C GLY A 5 -11.06 -1.74 6.77
N TYR A 6 -10.21 -1.17 7.64
CA TYR A 6 -8.76 -1.11 7.43
C TYR A 6 -8.13 -2.49 7.32
N TYR A 7 -8.37 -3.36 8.30
CA TYR A 7 -7.76 -4.69 8.31
C TYR A 7 -8.30 -5.59 7.21
N GLU A 8 -9.56 -5.44 6.84
CA GLU A 8 -10.15 -6.15 5.71
C GLU A 8 -9.45 -5.79 4.39
N LEU A 9 -9.35 -4.49 4.09
CA LEU A 9 -8.66 -4.01 2.89
C LEU A 9 -7.16 -4.35 2.93
N ARG A 10 -6.52 -4.21 4.10
CA ARG A 10 -5.11 -4.60 4.28
C ARG A 10 -4.90 -6.08 4.00
N CYS A 11 -5.72 -6.96 4.56
CA CYS A 11 -5.61 -8.40 4.36
C CYS A 11 -5.81 -8.75 2.89
N ALA A 12 -6.83 -8.19 2.24
CA ALA A 12 -7.08 -8.40 0.81
C ALA A 12 -5.86 -8.02 -0.06
N VAL A 13 -5.23 -6.88 0.19
CA VAL A 13 -4.02 -6.45 -0.54
C VAL A 13 -2.84 -7.41 -0.28
N VAL A 14 -2.67 -7.87 0.96
CA VAL A 14 -1.57 -8.77 1.35
C VAL A 14 -1.75 -10.16 0.74
N GLU A 15 -2.96 -10.73 0.87
CA GLU A 15 -3.30 -12.05 0.34
C GLU A 15 -3.11 -12.07 -1.17
N MET A 16 -3.70 -11.12 -1.89
CA MET A 16 -3.54 -11.03 -3.34
C MET A 16 -2.07 -10.88 -3.77
N PHE A 17 -1.28 -10.05 -3.08
CA PHE A 17 0.13 -9.89 -3.40
C PHE A 17 0.89 -11.22 -3.32
N TYR A 18 0.66 -11.99 -2.24
CA TYR A 18 1.36 -13.27 -2.06
C TYR A 18 0.81 -14.38 -2.96
N GLU A 19 -0.50 -14.39 -3.23
CA GLU A 19 -1.10 -15.31 -4.20
C GLU A 19 -0.50 -15.10 -5.58
N VAL A 20 -0.40 -13.85 -6.06
CA VAL A 20 0.21 -13.54 -7.36
C VAL A 20 1.70 -13.85 -7.38
N LEU A 21 2.41 -13.55 -6.28
CA LEU A 21 3.83 -13.85 -6.17
C LEU A 21 4.11 -15.36 -6.26
N GLN A 22 3.26 -16.18 -5.62
CA GLN A 22 3.40 -17.64 -5.59
C GLN A 22 2.92 -18.32 -6.89
N ALA A 23 1.76 -17.93 -7.40
CA ALA A 23 1.10 -18.60 -8.54
C ALA A 23 2.00 -18.62 -9.79
N ASP A 24 2.70 -17.52 -10.07
CA ASP A 24 3.42 -17.34 -11.33
C ASP A 24 4.95 -17.35 -11.17
N LYS A 25 5.46 -17.60 -9.95
CA LYS A 25 6.87 -17.26 -9.59
C LYS A 25 7.23 -15.85 -10.07
N SER A 26 6.26 -14.93 -9.99
CA SER A 26 6.37 -13.59 -10.56
C SER A 26 7.49 -12.82 -9.88
N ALA A 27 8.15 -11.92 -10.61
CA ALA A 27 9.00 -10.93 -9.96
C ALA A 27 8.13 -10.03 -9.06
N VAL A 28 8.69 -9.54 -7.95
CA VAL A 28 8.00 -8.67 -6.97
C VAL A 28 7.27 -7.51 -7.66
N GLY A 29 7.92 -6.86 -8.63
CA GLY A 29 7.31 -5.77 -9.40
C GLY A 29 6.14 -6.20 -10.29
N GLN A 30 6.13 -7.41 -10.83
CA GLN A 30 4.98 -7.92 -11.60
C GLN A 30 3.80 -8.22 -10.67
N ALA A 31 4.07 -8.85 -9.52
CA ALA A 31 3.04 -9.14 -8.52
C ALA A 31 2.36 -7.86 -8.02
N ALA A 32 3.16 -6.84 -7.69
CA ALA A 32 2.63 -5.55 -7.28
C ALA A 32 1.90 -4.81 -8.41
N GLY A 33 2.38 -4.89 -9.65
CA GLY A 33 1.70 -4.31 -10.80
C GLY A 33 0.29 -4.88 -11.00
N ARG A 34 0.11 -6.20 -10.85
CA ARG A 34 -1.22 -6.83 -10.91
C ARG A 34 -2.11 -6.40 -9.75
N CYS A 35 -1.58 -6.36 -8.52
CA CYS A 35 -2.35 -5.86 -7.38
C CYS A 35 -2.85 -4.42 -7.60
N LEU A 36 -2.05 -3.53 -8.20
CA LEU A 36 -2.49 -2.16 -8.53
C LEU A 36 -3.63 -2.12 -9.55
N VAL A 37 -3.69 -3.08 -10.49
CA VAL A 37 -4.77 -3.16 -11.47
C VAL A 37 -6.08 -3.57 -10.79
N GLU A 38 -6.00 -4.49 -9.84
CA GLU A 38 -7.15 -5.07 -9.15
C GLU A 38 -7.70 -4.09 -8.11
N PHE A 39 -6.84 -3.46 -7.31
CA PHE A 39 -7.22 -2.40 -6.36
C PHE A 39 -7.24 -1.00 -7.00
N ARG A 40 -7.43 -0.90 -8.32
CA ARG A 40 -7.35 0.39 -9.04
C ARG A 40 -8.44 1.36 -8.58
N GLY A 41 -9.61 0.86 -8.20
CA GLY A 41 -10.71 1.69 -7.69
C GLY A 41 -10.32 2.40 -6.40
N GLU A 42 -9.81 1.63 -5.45
CA GLU A 42 -9.36 2.09 -4.12
C GLU A 42 -8.11 2.95 -4.23
N ALA A 43 -7.13 2.55 -5.06
CA ALA A 43 -5.89 3.30 -5.25
C ALA A 43 -6.13 4.69 -5.88
N ARG A 44 -7.19 4.84 -6.68
CA ARG A 44 -7.52 6.09 -7.39
C ARG A 44 -8.63 6.91 -6.72
N SER A 45 -9.42 6.34 -5.83
CA SER A 45 -10.48 7.06 -5.10
C SER A 45 -9.92 8.19 -4.22
N GLY A 46 -8.62 8.11 -3.90
CA GLY A 46 -7.97 9.01 -2.96
C GLY A 46 -8.39 8.73 -1.52
N GLY A 47 -8.09 9.66 -0.63
CA GLY A 47 -8.50 9.53 0.77
C GLY A 47 -7.83 8.35 1.48
N ARG A 48 -8.61 7.65 2.30
CA ARG A 48 -8.12 6.61 3.22
C ARG A 48 -7.84 5.29 2.52
N GLU A 49 -8.75 4.81 1.68
CA GLU A 49 -8.58 3.51 1.00
C GLU A 49 -7.35 3.51 0.10
N ALA A 50 -7.15 4.59 -0.67
CA ALA A 50 -5.94 4.78 -1.44
C ALA A 50 -4.68 4.75 -0.57
N LEU A 51 -4.71 5.40 0.61
CA LEU A 51 -3.59 5.40 1.54
C LEU A 51 -3.31 3.98 2.08
N VAL A 52 -4.35 3.21 2.39
CA VAL A 52 -4.21 1.81 2.83
C VAL A 52 -3.59 0.96 1.73
N VAL A 53 -4.19 0.95 0.53
CA VAL A 53 -3.72 0.11 -0.59
C VAL A 53 -2.27 0.43 -0.94
N LEU A 54 -1.96 1.72 -1.15
CA LEU A 54 -0.62 2.12 -1.55
C LEU A 54 0.41 1.87 -0.44
N SER A 55 0.07 2.14 0.82
CA SER A 55 1.01 1.91 1.93
C SER A 55 1.33 0.42 2.08
N VAL A 56 0.30 -0.43 2.10
CA VAL A 56 0.45 -1.87 2.29
C VAL A 56 1.21 -2.49 1.12
N LEU A 57 0.79 -2.21 -0.12
CA LEU A 57 1.38 -2.81 -1.31
C LEU A 57 2.84 -2.40 -1.49
N LEU A 58 3.13 -1.09 -1.45
CA LEU A 58 4.48 -0.59 -1.62
C LEU A 58 5.39 -1.03 -0.47
N ALA A 59 4.86 -1.18 0.75
CA ALA A 59 5.66 -1.70 1.86
C ALA A 59 5.95 -3.21 1.73
N ARG A 60 5.17 -3.97 0.94
CA ARG A 60 5.53 -5.35 0.56
C ARG A 60 6.59 -5.36 -0.52
N VAL A 61 6.45 -4.52 -1.55
CA VAL A 61 7.50 -4.32 -2.56
C VAL A 61 8.82 -3.98 -1.89
N ALA A 62 8.83 -2.97 -1.03
CA ALA A 62 10.01 -2.51 -0.31
C ALA A 62 10.68 -3.59 0.56
N ARG A 63 9.92 -4.54 1.11
CA ARG A 63 10.46 -5.61 1.97
C ARG A 63 11.08 -6.75 1.18
N HIS A 64 10.55 -7.04 -0.01
CA HIS A 64 11.02 -8.15 -0.85
C HIS A 64 12.05 -7.72 -1.89
N ASP A 65 11.83 -6.56 -2.51
CA ASP A 65 12.73 -5.98 -3.50
C ASP A 65 12.61 -4.44 -3.47
N PRO A 66 13.42 -3.75 -2.63
CA PRO A 66 13.44 -2.30 -2.58
C PRO A 66 13.71 -1.64 -3.94
N SER A 67 14.50 -2.28 -4.81
CA SER A 67 14.85 -1.72 -6.11
C SER A 67 13.65 -1.63 -7.06
N ALA A 68 12.66 -2.50 -6.87
CA ALA A 68 11.40 -2.48 -7.63
C ALA A 68 10.55 -1.24 -7.33
N LEU A 69 10.75 -0.54 -6.21
CA LEU A 69 10.04 0.72 -5.91
C LEU A 69 10.25 1.78 -6.98
N LYS A 70 11.39 1.76 -7.68
CA LYS A 70 11.69 2.70 -8.78
C LYS A 70 10.65 2.61 -9.91
N ARG A 71 10.04 1.44 -10.11
CA ARG A 71 8.98 1.23 -11.11
C ARG A 71 7.62 1.79 -10.68
N PHE A 72 7.47 2.10 -9.40
CA PHE A 72 6.25 2.60 -8.77
C PHE A 72 6.42 4.04 -8.26
N GLU A 73 7.29 4.82 -8.90
CA GLU A 73 7.51 6.23 -8.53
C GLU A 73 6.19 7.05 -8.49
N PRO A 74 5.26 6.90 -9.46
CA PRO A 74 3.98 7.61 -9.40
C PRO A 74 3.16 7.26 -8.16
N GLU A 75 3.12 5.98 -7.79
CA GLU A 75 2.41 5.47 -6.63
C GLU A 75 3.07 5.89 -5.32
N VAL A 76 4.40 5.92 -5.25
CA VAL A 76 5.15 6.47 -4.12
C VAL A 76 4.86 7.98 -3.97
N GLY A 77 4.78 8.70 -5.08
CA GLY A 77 4.38 10.11 -5.10
C GLY A 77 2.96 10.31 -4.57
N ALA A 78 2.01 9.48 -5.03
CA ALA A 78 0.64 9.49 -4.55
C ALA A 78 0.55 9.16 -3.04
N LEU A 79 1.28 8.14 -2.58
CA LEU A 79 1.38 7.78 -1.17
C LEU A 79 1.86 8.97 -0.32
N ARG A 80 2.93 9.65 -0.76
CA ARG A 80 3.47 10.84 -0.09
C ARG A 80 2.46 11.99 -0.04
N ALA A 81 1.70 12.19 -1.11
CA ALA A 81 0.68 13.23 -1.16
C ALA A 81 -0.51 12.92 -0.23
N LEU A 82 -0.96 11.66 -0.19
CA LEU A 82 -2.04 11.20 0.67
C LEU A 82 -1.66 11.24 2.15
N SER A 83 -0.44 10.83 2.50
CA SER A 83 0.02 10.81 3.90
C SER A 83 0.04 12.19 4.55
N ARG A 84 0.15 13.27 3.76
CA ARG A 84 0.09 14.66 4.23
C ARG A 84 -1.34 15.19 4.42
N LYS A 85 -2.36 14.50 3.90
CA LYS A 85 -3.76 14.93 4.01
C LYS A 85 -4.38 14.32 5.27
N SER A 86 -4.77 15.15 6.23
CA SER A 86 -5.41 14.71 7.48
C SER A 86 -6.67 13.85 7.23
N SER A 87 -7.44 14.16 6.18
CA SER A 87 -8.64 13.41 5.79
C SER A 87 -8.36 11.94 5.41
N SER A 88 -7.15 11.61 4.94
CA SER A 88 -6.76 10.23 4.61
C SER A 88 -6.55 9.35 5.86
N TRP A 89 -6.47 9.95 7.04
CA TRP A 89 -6.28 9.25 8.32
C TRP A 89 -7.55 9.16 9.17
N GLY A 90 -8.69 9.63 8.64
CA GLY A 90 -9.96 9.67 9.36
C GLY A 90 -10.53 8.28 9.64
N ASN A 91 -11.28 8.15 10.74
CA ASN A 91 -11.99 6.93 11.13
C ASN A 91 -11.10 5.68 11.30
N LEU A 92 -9.83 5.88 11.65
CA LEU A 92 -8.91 4.84 12.09
C LEU A 92 -8.79 4.85 13.61
N THR A 93 -8.71 3.68 14.20
CA THR A 93 -8.26 3.51 15.58
C THR A 93 -6.76 3.85 15.70
N SER A 94 -6.29 4.08 16.92
CA SER A 94 -4.87 4.40 17.17
C SER A 94 -3.93 3.31 16.66
N SER A 95 -4.27 2.03 16.84
CA SER A 95 -3.44 0.90 16.40
C SER A 95 -3.40 0.76 14.87
N GLU A 96 -4.53 0.97 14.19
CA GLU A 96 -4.58 0.97 12.72
C GLU A 96 -3.75 2.11 12.14
N LYS A 97 -3.86 3.30 12.75
CA LYS A 97 -3.09 4.48 12.36
C LYS A 97 -1.59 4.25 12.53
N GLU A 98 -1.18 3.75 13.69
CA GLU A 98 0.23 3.43 13.97
C GLU A 98 0.77 2.43 12.94
N ARG A 99 0.03 1.35 12.67
CA ARG A 99 0.45 0.34 11.70
C ARG A 99 0.56 0.89 10.28
N MET A 100 -0.39 1.72 9.86
CA MET A 100 -0.33 2.36 8.54
C MET A 100 0.80 3.40 8.46
N GLN A 101 1.08 4.13 9.54
CA GLN A 101 2.22 5.04 9.63
C GLN A 101 3.56 4.33 9.51
N GLU A 102 3.71 3.15 10.11
CA GLU A 102 4.91 2.33 9.94
C GLU A 102 5.16 1.97 8.47
N ASP A 103 4.13 1.52 7.76
CA ASP A 103 4.24 1.15 6.35
C ASP A 103 4.55 2.39 5.48
N VAL A 104 3.87 3.52 5.71
CA VAL A 104 4.17 4.79 5.01
C VAL A 104 5.62 5.22 5.25
N ARG A 105 6.08 5.24 6.50
CA ARG A 105 7.45 5.63 6.84
C ARG A 105 8.46 4.74 6.13
N TYR A 106 8.27 3.41 6.23
CA TYR A 106 9.17 2.44 5.64
C TYR A 106 9.31 2.60 4.12
N VAL A 107 8.19 2.82 3.41
CA VAL A 107 8.21 3.05 1.96
C VAL A 107 8.97 4.32 1.62
N LEU A 108 8.72 5.42 2.32
CA LEU A 108 9.36 6.70 2.03
C LEU A 108 10.86 6.68 2.31
N GLU A 109 11.30 5.96 3.35
CA GLU A 109 12.72 5.74 3.64
C GLU A 109 13.39 4.93 2.51
N LYS A 110 12.76 3.82 2.09
CA LYS A 110 13.33 2.94 1.05
C LYS A 110 13.30 3.55 -0.35
N ALA A 111 12.31 4.38 -0.66
CA ALA A 111 12.23 5.06 -1.94
C ALA A 111 13.22 6.23 -2.09
N ALA A 112 13.81 6.71 -0.99
CA ALA A 112 14.82 7.77 -1.00
C ALA A 112 16.26 7.25 -1.16
N THR A 113 16.44 5.93 -1.23
CA THR A 113 17.74 5.24 -1.34
C THR A 113 17.99 4.79 -2.78
#